data_AF-A0A7S2BGR8-F1
#
_entry.id   AF-A0A7S2BGR8-F1
#
_cell.length_a   1.000
_cell.length_b   1.000
_cell.length_c   1.000
_cell.angle_alpha   90.00
_cell.angle_beta   90.00
_cell.angle_gamma   90.00
#
_symmetry.space_group_name_H-M   'P 1'
#
loop_
_entity.id
_entity.type
_entity.pdbx_description
1 polymer ?
#
loop_
_entity_poly.entity_id
_entity_poly.type
_entity_poly.pdbx_seq_one_letter_code
_entity_poly.pdbx_strand_id
1 'polypeptide(L)'
;GNPGPETDSSAAARLKWMLQRTMGCPDSFELRRAELMQGAPPGSGSETVTDEMVVIDYIRSMGPGGEMREYLKSGQLAVLIEGILFVHGAVSDDSLGMAPVRTMDGEMQFEFKPN
;
A
#
# COMPACT_ATOMS: atom_id res chain seq x y z
N GLY A 1 0.56 15.43 19.58
CA GLY A 1 0.77 14.04 19.13
C GLY A 1 -0.54 13.31 19.23
N ASN A 2 -0.93 12.57 18.21
CA ASN A 2 -2.19 11.82 18.21
C ASN A 2 -1.90 10.38 18.66
N PRO A 3 -2.71 9.77 19.55
CA PRO A 3 -2.42 8.46 20.11
C PRO A 3 -2.48 7.37 19.03
N GLY A 4 -1.56 6.41 19.12
CA GLY A 4 -1.45 5.26 18.22
C GLY A 4 -2.57 4.23 18.45
N PRO A 5 -2.45 3.01 17.90
CA PRO A 5 -3.38 1.92 18.21
C PRO A 5 -3.11 1.39 19.63
N GLU A 6 -3.52 2.13 20.65
CA GLU A 6 -3.08 1.88 22.05
C GLU A 6 -4.04 0.94 22.82
N THR A 7 -5.17 0.56 22.20
CA THR A 7 -6.22 -0.25 22.85
C THR A 7 -6.35 -1.67 22.32
N ASP A 8 -5.80 -1.98 21.14
CA ASP A 8 -5.78 -3.32 20.54
C ASP A 8 -4.51 -3.49 19.70
N SER A 9 -3.66 -4.45 20.10
CA SER A 9 -2.37 -4.75 19.45
C SER A 9 -2.49 -5.81 18.35
N SER A 10 -3.70 -6.18 17.93
CA SER A 10 -3.92 -7.10 16.82
C SER A 10 -3.47 -6.52 15.48
N ALA A 11 -3.13 -7.39 14.52
CA ALA A 11 -2.78 -6.97 13.17
C ALA A 11 -3.97 -6.29 12.47
N ALA A 12 -5.18 -6.77 12.73
CA ALA A 12 -6.41 -6.19 12.20
C ALA A 12 -6.67 -4.79 12.74
N ALA A 13 -6.50 -4.56 14.05
CA ALA A 13 -6.64 -3.22 14.63
C ALA A 13 -5.63 -2.22 14.06
N ARG A 14 -4.36 -2.65 13.89
CA ARG A 14 -3.35 -1.82 13.23
C ARG A 14 -3.73 -1.48 11.80
N LEU A 15 -4.17 -2.46 11.02
CA LEU A 15 -4.56 -2.25 9.63
C LEU A 15 -5.78 -1.31 9.52
N LYS A 16 -6.83 -1.53 10.32
CA LYS A 16 -8.00 -0.64 10.41
C LYS A 16 -7.60 0.79 10.77
N TRP A 17 -6.69 0.95 11.74
CA TRP A 17 -6.16 2.27 12.11
C TRP A 17 -5.40 2.94 10.95
N MET A 18 -4.52 2.21 10.25
CA MET A 18 -3.76 2.75 9.11
C MET A 18 -4.68 3.21 7.98
N LEU A 19 -5.68 2.39 7.64
CA LEU A 19 -6.70 2.68 6.63
C LEU A 19 -7.48 3.95 6.99
N GLN A 20 -7.95 4.07 8.23
CA GLN A 20 -8.69 5.23 8.68
C GLN A 20 -7.84 6.50 8.79
N ARG A 21 -6.64 6.41 9.38
CA ARG A 21 -5.90 7.58 9.88
C ARG A 21 -4.82 8.09 8.94
N THR A 22 -4.22 7.20 8.15
CA THR A 22 -3.13 7.57 7.22
C THR A 22 -3.61 7.61 5.79
N MET A 23 -4.49 6.68 5.40
CA MET A 23 -4.92 6.52 4.00
C MET A 23 -6.28 7.13 3.68
N GLY A 24 -7.04 7.57 4.69
CA GLY A 24 -8.35 8.21 4.49
C GLY A 24 -9.44 7.27 3.95
N CYS A 25 -9.30 5.97 4.16
CA CYS A 25 -10.19 4.93 3.62
C CYS A 25 -10.75 4.01 4.74
N PRO A 26 -11.55 4.55 5.67
CA PRO A 26 -11.99 3.84 6.87
C PRO A 26 -12.77 2.54 6.60
N ASP A 27 -13.49 2.48 5.47
CA ASP A 27 -14.37 1.34 5.16
C ASP A 27 -13.65 0.22 4.39
N SER A 28 -12.42 0.46 3.92
CA SER A 28 -11.69 -0.49 3.05
C SER A 28 -11.52 -1.88 3.65
N PHE A 29 -11.36 -1.99 4.97
CA PHE A 29 -11.22 -3.29 5.63
C PHE A 29 -12.49 -4.14 5.47
N GLU A 30 -13.66 -3.54 5.70
CA GLU A 30 -14.95 -4.24 5.62
C GLU A 30 -15.39 -4.45 4.17
N LEU A 31 -15.03 -3.54 3.26
CA LEU A 31 -15.19 -3.75 1.82
C LEU A 31 -14.38 -4.97 1.34
N ARG A 32 -13.12 -5.11 1.76
CA ARG A 32 -12.30 -6.29 1.44
C ARG A 32 -12.89 -7.57 2.05
N ARG A 33 -13.45 -7.51 3.27
CA ARG A 33 -14.18 -8.65 3.83
C ARG A 33 -15.35 -9.07 2.93
N ALA A 34 -16.15 -8.11 2.47
CA ALA A 34 -17.28 -8.38 1.59
C ALA A 34 -16.83 -8.97 0.24
N GLU A 35 -15.72 -8.49 -0.33
CA GLU A 35 -15.12 -9.06 -1.54
C GLU A 35 -14.73 -10.53 -1.34
N LEU A 36 -14.09 -10.86 -0.22
CA LEU A 36 -13.71 -12.24 0.11
C LEU A 36 -14.90 -13.16 0.30
N MET A 37 -15.98 -12.66 0.92
CA MET A 37 -17.22 -13.41 1.06
C MET A 37 -17.86 -13.73 -0.30
N GLN A 38 -17.75 -12.83 -1.28
CA GLN A 38 -18.29 -13.01 -2.63
C GLN A 38 -17.39 -13.90 -3.52
N GLY A 39 -16.08 -13.87 -3.31
CA GLY A 39 -15.11 -14.65 -4.09
C GLY A 39 -14.98 -16.13 -3.68
N ALA A 40 -15.65 -16.54 -2.60
CA ALA A 40 -15.62 -17.92 -2.13
C ALA A 40 -16.32 -18.87 -3.13
N PRO A 41 -15.74 -20.05 -3.46
CA PRO A 41 -16.35 -21.00 -4.38
C PRO A 41 -17.78 -21.39 -3.98
N PRO A 42 -18.71 -21.57 -4.93
CA PRO A 42 -20.06 -22.01 -4.61
C PRO A 42 -20.01 -23.36 -3.86
N GLY A 43 -20.56 -23.40 -2.64
CA GLY A 43 -20.60 -24.62 -1.82
C GLY A 43 -19.53 -24.74 -0.73
N SER A 44 -18.62 -23.77 -0.59
CA SER A 44 -17.64 -23.75 0.51
C SER A 44 -18.24 -23.40 1.89
N GLY A 45 -19.56 -23.29 2.00
CA GLY A 45 -20.22 -22.65 3.13
C GLY A 45 -19.95 -21.13 3.12
N SER A 46 -20.95 -20.34 3.49
CA SER A 46 -20.74 -18.93 3.86
C SER A 46 -20.00 -18.91 5.21
N GLU A 47 -18.78 -19.46 5.26
CA GLU A 47 -17.94 -19.40 6.43
C GLU A 47 -17.55 -17.94 6.65
N THR A 48 -17.83 -17.48 7.86
CA THR A 48 -17.57 -16.11 8.31
C THR A 48 -16.12 -15.75 8.04
N VAL A 49 -15.88 -14.79 7.14
CA VAL A 49 -14.53 -14.26 6.90
C VAL A 49 -14.08 -13.53 8.16
N THR A 50 -13.02 -14.02 8.80
CA THR A 50 -12.49 -13.45 10.03
C THR A 50 -11.57 -12.26 9.76
N ASP A 51 -11.31 -11.44 10.78
CA ASP A 51 -10.37 -10.32 10.66
C ASP A 51 -8.96 -10.77 10.25
N GLU A 52 -8.52 -11.94 10.71
CA GLU A 52 -7.22 -12.52 10.34
C GLU A 52 -7.17 -12.89 8.85
N MET A 53 -8.27 -13.43 8.30
CA MET A 53 -8.35 -13.74 6.87
C MET A 53 -8.24 -12.47 6.01
N VAL A 54 -8.85 -11.37 6.43
CA VAL A 54 -8.73 -10.07 5.75
C VAL A 54 -7.28 -9.57 5.80
N VAL A 55 -6.63 -9.63 6.98
CA VAL A 55 -5.23 -9.22 7.12
C VAL A 55 -4.31 -10.05 6.23
N ILE A 56 -4.47 -11.38 6.24
CA ILE A 56 -3.69 -12.29 5.40
C ILE A 56 -3.89 -11.96 3.93
N ASP A 57 -5.12 -11.62 3.51
CA ASP A 57 -5.41 -11.24 2.13
C ASP A 57 -4.68 -9.96 1.71
N TYR A 58 -4.69 -8.91 2.54
CA TYR A 58 -3.94 -7.68 2.31
C TYR A 58 -2.43 -7.92 2.18
N ILE A 59 -1.87 -8.83 3.00
CA ILE A 59 -0.45 -9.19 2.91
C ILE A 59 -0.19 -9.96 1.61
N ARG A 60 -1.07 -10.90 1.27
CA ARG A 60 -0.96 -11.72 0.05
C ARG A 60 -1.07 -10.87 -1.21
N SER A 61 -1.96 -9.88 -1.26
CA SER A 61 -2.13 -8.99 -2.42
C SER A 61 -0.87 -8.17 -2.74
N MET A 62 0.00 -7.98 -1.75
CA MET A 62 1.29 -7.31 -1.87
C MET A 62 2.46 -8.28 -2.13
N GLY A 63 2.23 -9.58 -2.03
CA GLY A 63 3.23 -10.62 -2.29
C GLY A 63 3.51 -10.85 -3.78
N PRO A 64 4.47 -11.73 -4.14
CA PRO A 64 4.71 -12.11 -5.52
C PRO A 64 3.45 -12.67 -6.20
N GLY A 65 3.07 -12.10 -7.35
CA GLY A 65 1.84 -12.47 -8.07
C GLY A 65 0.54 -11.90 -7.46
N GLY A 66 0.64 -11.12 -6.37
CA GLY A 66 -0.50 -10.43 -5.77
C GLY A 66 -0.97 -9.27 -6.64
N GLU A 67 -2.29 -9.07 -6.68
CA GLU A 67 -2.95 -8.11 -7.57
C GLU A 67 -2.52 -6.67 -7.28
N MET A 68 -2.35 -6.31 -6.01
CA MET A 68 -1.96 -4.96 -5.64
C MET A 68 -0.50 -4.66 -5.95
N ARG A 69 0.38 -5.65 -5.78
CA ARG A 69 1.77 -5.53 -6.20
C ARG A 69 1.89 -5.31 -7.70
N GLU A 70 1.16 -6.08 -8.51
CA GLU A 70 1.22 -5.96 -9.97
C GLU A 70 0.57 -4.65 -10.47
N TYR A 71 -0.50 -4.21 -9.82
CA TYR A 71 -1.06 -2.88 -10.06
C TYR A 71 -0.04 -1.77 -9.79
N LEU A 72 0.62 -1.78 -8.62
CA LEU A 72 1.63 -0.78 -8.27
C LEU A 72 2.85 -0.82 -9.19
N LYS A 73 3.30 -2.00 -9.61
CA LYS A 73 4.39 -2.15 -10.60
C LYS A 73 4.05 -1.53 -11.96
N SER A 74 2.77 -1.54 -12.32
CA SER A 74 2.27 -0.96 -13.56
C SER A 74 1.96 0.54 -13.42
N GLY A 75 2.00 1.07 -12.19
CA GLY A 75 1.75 2.47 -11.90
C GLY A 75 2.89 3.37 -12.37
N GLN A 76 2.54 4.50 -12.98
CA GLN A 76 3.49 5.52 -13.39
C GLN A 76 3.40 6.72 -12.44
N LEU A 77 4.43 6.90 -11.60
CA LEU A 77 4.46 7.98 -10.61
C LEU A 77 4.78 9.36 -11.21
N ALA A 78 5.44 9.37 -12.38
CA ALA A 78 5.85 10.60 -13.07
C ALA A 78 5.90 10.42 -14.59
N VAL A 79 5.58 11.48 -15.34
CA VAL A 79 5.76 11.54 -16.80
C VAL A 79 6.23 12.93 -17.23
N LEU A 80 7.19 12.99 -18.17
CA LEU A 80 7.66 14.23 -18.77
C LEU A 80 7.09 14.36 -20.18
N ILE A 81 6.27 15.37 -20.42
CA ILE A 81 5.62 15.64 -21.71
C ILE A 81 5.95 17.06 -22.11
N GLU A 82 6.67 17.25 -23.23
CA GLU A 82 7.05 18.57 -23.77
C GLU A 82 7.73 19.50 -22.73
N GLY A 83 8.55 18.92 -21.85
CA GLY A 83 9.24 19.67 -20.79
C GLY A 83 8.42 19.92 -19.53
N ILE A 84 7.17 19.45 -19.47
CA ILE A 84 6.29 19.55 -18.32
C ILE A 84 6.29 18.21 -17.56
N LEU A 85 6.70 18.25 -16.30
CA LEU A 85 6.71 17.08 -15.41
C LEU A 85 5.36 16.96 -14.69
N PHE A 86 4.66 15.86 -14.95
CA PHE A 86 3.46 15.47 -14.21
C PHE A 86 3.87 14.42 -13.17
N VAL A 87 3.45 14.61 -11.93
CA VAL A 87 3.73 13.68 -10.81
C VAL A 87 2.45 13.38 -10.05
N HIS A 88 2.34 12.18 -9.49
CA HIS A 88 1.21 11.82 -8.63
C HIS A 88 1.22 12.61 -7.32
N GLY A 89 2.41 12.94 -6.80
CA GLY A 89 2.61 13.75 -5.60
C GLY A 89 3.11 15.16 -5.93
N ALA A 90 4.13 15.61 -5.21
CA ALA A 90 4.81 16.87 -5.44
C ALA A 90 6.33 16.68 -5.49
N VAL A 91 7.01 17.55 -6.21
CA VAL A 91 8.47 17.68 -6.18
C VAL A 91 8.79 19.00 -5.48
N SER A 92 9.52 18.94 -4.37
CA SER A 92 10.08 20.10 -3.67
C SER A 92 11.55 20.29 -4.02
N ASP A 93 12.10 21.46 -3.67
CA ASP A 93 13.53 21.75 -3.83
C ASP A 93 14.42 20.69 -3.16
N ASP A 94 14.03 20.19 -1.99
CA ASP A 94 14.76 19.14 -1.25
C ASP A 94 14.78 17.79 -1.99
N SER A 95 13.78 17.52 -2.81
CA SER A 95 13.62 16.25 -3.55
C SER A 95 14.17 16.31 -4.98
N LEU A 96 14.37 17.51 -5.51
CA LEU A 96 14.71 17.71 -6.91
C LEU A 96 16.11 17.17 -7.22
N GLY A 97 16.19 16.27 -8.20
CA GLY A 97 17.45 15.63 -8.61
C GLY A 97 17.93 14.51 -7.68
N MET A 98 17.17 14.17 -6.63
CA MET A 98 17.50 13.07 -5.73
C MET A 98 16.89 11.77 -6.26
N ALA A 99 17.72 10.75 -6.50
CA ALA A 99 17.27 9.43 -6.92
C ALA A 99 17.70 8.37 -5.88
N PRO A 100 16.84 7.36 -5.61
CA PRO A 100 17.24 6.24 -4.78
C PRO A 100 18.31 5.42 -5.51
N VAL A 101 19.44 5.20 -4.84
CA VAL A 101 20.56 4.37 -5.29
C VAL A 101 20.72 3.21 -4.33
N ARG A 102 20.95 2.02 -4.88
CA ARG A 102 21.23 0.82 -4.10
C ARG A 102 22.73 0.69 -3.96
N THR A 103 23.24 0.75 -2.72
CA THR A 103 24.67 0.61 -2.45
C THR A 103 25.13 -0.83 -2.65
N MET A 104 26.45 -1.04 -2.69
CA MET A 104 27.03 -2.38 -2.84
C MET A 104 26.62 -3.32 -1.69
N ASP A 105 26.38 -2.77 -0.51
CA ASP A 105 25.94 -3.51 0.68
C ASP A 105 24.42 -3.75 0.71
N GLY A 106 23.70 -3.31 -0.33
CA GLY A 106 22.27 -3.52 -0.52
C GLY A 106 21.38 -2.51 0.22
N GLU A 107 21.96 -1.53 0.91
CA GLU A 107 21.24 -0.43 1.53
C GLU A 107 20.72 0.57 0.49
N MET A 108 19.59 1.20 0.79
CA MET A 108 19.02 2.26 -0.04
C MET A 108 19.50 3.62 0.46
N GLN A 109 20.15 4.38 -0.41
CA GLN A 109 20.54 5.78 -0.17
C GLN A 109 19.93 6.68 -1.24
N PHE A 110 19.88 7.98 -0.99
CA PHE A 110 19.47 8.96 -1.99
C PHE A 110 20.67 9.79 -2.40
N GLU A 111 20.95 9.83 -3.70
CA GLU A 111 22.06 10.59 -4.25
C GLU A 111 21.55 11.60 -5.27
N PHE A 112 22.19 12.76 -5.32
CA PHE A 112 21.92 13.75 -6.34
C PHE A 112 22.47 13.26 -7.69
N LYS A 113 21.61 13.17 -8.70
CA LYS A 113 22.01 12.88 -10.07
C LYS A 113 21.83 14.14 -10.93
N PRO A 114 22.93 14.87 -11.22
CA PRO A 114 22.86 15.90 -12.24
C PRO A 114 22.56 15.25 -13.60
N ASN A 115 21.70 15.89 -14.39
CA ASN A 115 21.40 15.51 -15.77
C ASN A 115 22.63 15.62 -16.67
#